data_AF-X6LEW2-F1
#
_entry.id   AF-X6LEW2-F1
#
_cell.length_a   1.000
_cell.length_b   1.000
_cell.length_c   1.000
_cell.angle_alpha   90.00
_cell.angle_beta   90.00
_cell.angle_gamma   90.00
#
_symmetry.space_group_name_H-M   'P 1'
#
loop_
_entity.id
_entity.type
_entity.pdbx_description
1 polymer ?
#
loop_
_entity_poly.entity_id
_entity_poly.type
_entity_poly.pdbx_seq_one_letter_code
_entity_poly.pdbx_strand_id
1 'polypeptide(L)'
;MDLFEYFGTKLEKTTILQTWKNCNQILVDTRCKLIDICATSDLNELNVLKQKNIFNWLKESKINREMCLHILWNILKYPKHIKYRQIHKQALYNYLSKKCHTLGADFKQVFTGMEGELQYIGFKKGYDNNWYYQYHRIQLLHLWKCYQSAISLQPMYFCMCLFCCC
;
A
#
# COMPACT_ATOMS: atom_id res chain seq x y z
N MET A 1 -19.66 3.95 -11.75
CA MET A 1 -19.72 3.68 -10.29
C MET A 1 -19.40 2.21 -10.12
N ASP A 2 -18.11 1.90 -10.13
CA ASP A 2 -17.54 0.62 -10.59
C ASP A 2 -17.74 -0.55 -9.62
N LEU A 3 -18.38 -0.29 -8.47
CA LEU A 3 -18.74 -1.32 -7.49
C LEU A 3 -19.99 -2.09 -7.92
N PHE A 4 -21.05 -1.40 -8.33
CA PHE A 4 -22.29 -2.08 -8.73
C PHE A 4 -22.18 -2.80 -10.06
N GLU A 5 -21.34 -2.30 -10.96
CA GLU A 5 -21.09 -2.95 -12.24
C GLU A 5 -20.35 -4.28 -12.07
N TYR A 6 -19.34 -4.31 -11.19
CA TYR A 6 -18.54 -5.52 -10.96
C TYR A 6 -19.18 -6.50 -9.98
N PHE A 7 -19.78 -6.01 -8.89
CA PHE A 7 -20.34 -6.86 -7.82
C PHE A 7 -21.86 -7.00 -7.90
N GLY A 8 -22.58 -6.17 -8.64
CA GLY A 8 -24.05 -6.17 -8.62
C GLY A 8 -24.68 -7.42 -9.22
N THR A 9 -23.92 -8.22 -9.97
CA THR A 9 -24.32 -9.55 -10.45
C THR A 9 -24.01 -10.66 -9.44
N LYS A 10 -23.19 -10.39 -8.43
CA LYS A 10 -22.69 -11.37 -7.44
C LYS A 10 -23.22 -11.13 -6.03
N LEU A 11 -23.51 -9.89 -5.68
CA LEU A 11 -23.91 -9.44 -4.35
C LEU A 11 -25.12 -8.53 -4.44
N GLU A 12 -25.97 -8.61 -3.44
CA GLU A 12 -27.10 -7.69 -3.29
C GLU A 12 -26.62 -6.24 -3.16
N LYS A 13 -27.37 -5.31 -3.76
CA LYS A 13 -27.05 -3.88 -3.72
C LYS A 13 -26.95 -3.33 -2.29
N THR A 14 -27.76 -3.86 -1.38
CA THR A 14 -27.76 -3.56 0.06
C THR A 14 -26.41 -3.88 0.70
N THR A 15 -25.86 -5.07 0.43
CA THR A 15 -24.54 -5.52 0.91
C THR A 15 -23.41 -4.62 0.40
N ILE A 16 -23.47 -4.23 -0.88
CA ILE A 16 -22.49 -3.31 -1.49
C ILE A 16 -22.53 -1.94 -0.81
N LEU A 17 -23.73 -1.36 -0.62
CA LEU A 17 -23.91 -0.06 0.02
C LEU A 17 -23.50 -0.06 1.50
N GLN A 18 -23.84 -1.11 2.22
CA GLN A 18 -23.50 -1.21 3.64
C GLN A 18 -21.98 -1.33 3.80
N THR A 19 -21.33 -2.13 2.97
CA THR A 19 -19.87 -2.27 2.98
C THR A 19 -19.17 -0.96 2.61
N TRP A 20 -19.70 -0.22 1.64
CA TRP A 20 -19.22 1.11 1.26
C TRP A 20 -19.24 2.09 2.44
N LYS A 21 -20.37 2.16 3.16
CA LYS A 21 -20.50 2.99 4.36
C LYS A 21 -19.53 2.54 5.46
N ASN A 22 -19.46 1.23 5.73
CA ASN A 22 -18.59 0.66 6.76
C ASN A 22 -17.08 0.83 6.49
N CYS A 23 -16.72 1.12 5.25
CA CYS A 23 -15.34 1.41 4.83
C CYS A 23 -15.07 2.91 4.70
N ASN A 24 -15.87 3.76 5.35
CA ASN A 24 -15.74 5.23 5.29
C ASN A 24 -15.73 5.75 3.86
N GLN A 25 -16.44 5.08 2.94
CA GLN A 25 -16.49 5.46 1.53
C GLN A 25 -15.11 5.42 0.84
N ILE A 26 -14.20 4.58 1.36
CA ILE A 26 -12.92 4.30 0.73
C ILE A 26 -13.14 3.14 -0.24
N LEU A 27 -13.07 3.43 -1.55
CA LEU A 27 -13.35 2.47 -2.64
C LEU A 27 -12.53 1.19 -2.55
N VAL A 28 -11.26 1.32 -2.17
CA VAL A 28 -10.35 0.20 -2.03
C VAL A 28 -10.74 -0.68 -0.86
N ASP A 29 -10.92 -0.10 0.33
CA ASP A 29 -11.31 -0.85 1.51
C ASP A 29 -12.69 -1.51 1.30
N THR A 30 -13.58 -0.85 0.55
CA THR A 30 -14.87 -1.40 0.13
C THR A 30 -14.72 -2.58 -0.83
N ARG A 31 -13.95 -2.42 -1.93
CA ARG A 31 -13.66 -3.51 -2.88
C ARG A 31 -13.01 -4.70 -2.19
N CYS A 32 -12.05 -4.47 -1.30
CA CYS A 32 -11.38 -5.50 -0.52
C CYS A 32 -12.37 -6.34 0.28
N LYS A 33 -13.27 -5.70 1.03
CA LYS A 33 -14.30 -6.41 1.80
C LYS A 33 -15.31 -7.13 0.90
N LEU A 34 -15.68 -6.54 -0.23
CA LEU A 34 -16.61 -7.18 -1.17
C LEU A 34 -16.00 -8.40 -1.87
N ILE A 35 -14.70 -8.35 -2.21
CA ILE A 35 -13.97 -9.51 -2.71
C ILE A 35 -13.93 -10.62 -1.65
N ASP A 36 -13.67 -10.28 -0.40
CA ASP A 36 -13.65 -11.24 0.71
C ASP A 36 -15.00 -11.95 0.85
N ILE A 37 -16.09 -11.17 0.82
CA ILE A 37 -17.46 -11.71 0.81
C ILE A 37 -17.68 -12.64 -0.39
N CYS A 38 -17.30 -12.22 -1.61
CA CYS A 38 -17.45 -13.06 -2.81
C CYS A 38 -16.61 -14.35 -2.77
N ALA A 39 -15.38 -14.28 -2.25
CA ALA A 39 -14.47 -15.43 -2.17
C ALA A 39 -15.01 -16.53 -1.24
N THR A 40 -15.84 -16.17 -0.25
CA THR A 40 -16.53 -17.15 0.61
C THR A 40 -17.73 -17.82 -0.05
N SER A 41 -18.29 -17.22 -1.11
CA SER A 41 -19.54 -17.67 -1.74
C SER A 41 -19.37 -18.40 -3.09
N ASP A 42 -18.24 -18.25 -3.78
CA ASP A 42 -18.09 -18.64 -5.19
C ASP A 42 -16.98 -19.72 -5.39
N LEU A 43 -17.30 -20.81 -6.11
CA LEU A 43 -16.47 -22.03 -6.26
C LEU A 43 -15.48 -21.99 -7.44
N ASN A 44 -15.43 -20.90 -8.21
CA ASN A 44 -14.60 -20.85 -9.42
C ASN A 44 -13.12 -20.54 -9.10
N GLU A 45 -12.36 -21.60 -8.85
CA GLU A 45 -11.01 -21.62 -8.28
C GLU A 45 -10.01 -20.64 -8.95
N LEU A 46 -10.06 -20.48 -10.28
CA LEU A 46 -9.16 -19.57 -11.01
C LEU A 46 -9.45 -18.09 -10.74
N ASN A 47 -10.73 -17.71 -10.64
CA ASN A 47 -11.14 -16.34 -10.33
C ASN A 47 -10.89 -16.02 -8.86
N VAL A 48 -11.08 -16.99 -7.97
CA VAL A 48 -10.76 -16.87 -6.54
C VAL A 48 -9.26 -16.63 -6.35
N LEU A 49 -8.40 -17.35 -7.06
CA LEU A 49 -6.94 -17.20 -6.94
C LEU A 49 -6.45 -15.83 -7.41
N LYS A 50 -6.97 -15.33 -8.55
CA LYS A 50 -6.68 -13.98 -9.05
C LYS A 50 -7.13 -12.91 -8.05
N GLN A 51 -8.33 -13.04 -7.50
CA GLN A 51 -8.86 -12.11 -6.51
C GLN A 51 -8.05 -12.12 -5.21
N LYS A 52 -7.65 -13.30 -4.73
CA LYS A 52 -6.78 -13.46 -3.56
C LYS A 52 -5.42 -12.81 -3.75
N ASN A 53 -4.81 -12.94 -4.93
CA ASN A 53 -3.54 -12.29 -5.26
C ASN A 53 -3.67 -10.77 -5.27
N ILE A 54 -4.73 -10.23 -5.89
CA ILE A 54 -5.02 -8.79 -5.88
C ILE A 54 -5.22 -8.30 -4.44
N PHE A 55 -5.99 -9.03 -3.64
CA PHE A 55 -6.24 -8.70 -2.24
C PHE A 55 -4.96 -8.68 -1.40
N ASN A 56 -4.08 -9.67 -1.58
CA ASN A 56 -2.79 -9.72 -0.90
C ASN A 56 -1.91 -8.53 -1.30
N TRP A 57 -1.78 -8.27 -2.60
CA TRP A 57 -1.03 -7.11 -3.10
C TRP A 57 -1.56 -5.78 -2.55
N LEU A 58 -2.89 -5.63 -2.43
CA LEU A 58 -3.50 -4.43 -1.86
C LEU A 58 -3.14 -4.23 -0.38
N LYS A 59 -3.15 -5.29 0.42
CA LYS A 59 -2.71 -5.24 1.83
C LYS A 59 -1.24 -4.86 1.95
N GLU A 60 -0.41 -5.49 1.13
CA GLU A 60 1.05 -5.27 1.12
C GLU A 60 1.39 -3.83 0.70
N SER A 61 0.77 -3.36 -0.38
CA SER A 61 0.89 -1.99 -0.88
C SER A 61 0.42 -0.96 0.15
N LYS A 62 -0.67 -1.23 0.88
CA LYS A 62 -1.16 -0.36 1.96
C LYS A 62 -0.11 -0.17 3.06
N ILE A 63 0.59 -1.24 3.45
CA ILE A 63 1.65 -1.18 4.47
C ILE A 63 2.84 -0.37 3.97
N ASN A 64 3.34 -0.67 2.77
CA ASN A 64 4.47 0.07 2.17
C ASN A 64 4.15 1.56 2.05
N ARG A 65 2.95 1.89 1.57
CA ARG A 65 2.50 3.27 1.43
C ARG A 65 2.44 4.00 2.77
N GLU A 66 1.85 3.40 3.80
CA GLU A 66 1.77 4.00 5.14
C GLU A 66 3.17 4.34 5.67
N MET A 67 4.12 3.40 5.50
CA MET A 67 5.50 3.59 5.93
C MET A 67 6.23 4.67 5.12
N CYS A 68 6.11 4.65 3.78
CA CYS A 68 6.69 5.66 2.89
C CYS A 68 6.19 7.06 3.25
N LEU A 69 4.88 7.24 3.43
CA LEU A 69 4.28 8.51 3.81
C LEU A 69 4.83 9.01 5.15
N HIS A 70 4.97 8.12 6.13
CA HIS A 70 5.54 8.47 7.44
C HIS A 70 7.00 8.94 7.32
N ILE A 71 7.83 8.23 6.56
CA ILE A 71 9.23 8.58 6.32
C ILE A 71 9.34 9.93 5.61
N LEU A 72 8.64 10.07 4.48
CA LEU A 72 8.66 11.28 3.66
C LEU A 72 8.18 12.50 4.45
N TRP A 73 7.08 12.36 5.20
CA TRP A 73 6.56 13.42 6.05
C TRP A 73 7.58 13.87 7.09
N ASN A 74 8.25 12.94 7.77
CA ASN A 74 9.26 13.28 8.77
C ASN A 74 10.44 14.08 8.17
N ILE A 75 10.90 13.73 6.98
CA ILE A 75 11.99 14.43 6.29
C ILE A 75 11.53 15.82 5.81
N LEU A 76 10.35 15.89 5.19
CA LEU A 76 9.79 17.15 4.66
C LEU A 76 9.50 18.14 5.79
N LYS A 77 8.98 17.66 6.93
CA LYS A 77 8.67 18.49 8.10
C LYS A 77 9.93 18.96 8.83
N TYR A 78 10.97 18.12 8.89
CA TYR A 78 12.20 18.40 9.63
C TYR A 78 13.46 18.21 8.77
N PRO A 79 13.64 19.01 7.71
CA PRO A 79 14.70 18.78 6.74
C PRO A 79 16.10 18.89 7.34
N LYS A 80 16.30 19.70 8.38
CA LYS A 80 17.63 19.85 9.02
C LYS A 80 18.00 18.68 9.97
N HIS A 81 17.05 17.81 10.31
CA HIS A 81 17.26 16.78 11.32
C HIS A 81 17.80 15.49 10.70
N ILE A 82 19.10 15.25 10.85
CA ILE A 82 19.79 14.10 10.24
C ILE A 82 19.21 12.75 10.67
N LYS A 83 18.64 12.65 11.88
CA LYS A 83 18.02 11.43 12.38
C LYS A 83 16.90 10.90 11.48
N TYR A 84 16.14 11.77 10.81
CA TYR A 84 15.05 11.35 9.90
C TYR A 84 15.55 10.93 8.52
N ARG A 85 16.84 11.17 8.24
CA ARG A 85 17.53 10.72 7.04
C ARG A 85 18.15 9.33 7.22
N GLN A 86 17.92 8.68 8.36
CA GLN A 86 18.46 7.38 8.72
C GLN A 86 17.31 6.47 9.16
N ILE A 87 17.31 5.22 8.68
CA ILE A 87 16.32 4.22 9.08
C ILE A 87 17.06 2.98 9.53
N HIS A 88 16.88 2.64 10.81
CA HIS A 88 17.50 1.47 11.39
C HIS A 88 16.84 0.19 10.85
N LYS A 89 17.63 -0.74 10.29
CA LYS A 89 17.12 -1.97 9.66
C LYS A 89 16.25 -2.79 10.60
N GLN A 90 16.70 -3.00 11.83
CA GLN A 90 15.93 -3.80 12.78
C GLN A 90 14.61 -3.14 13.17
N ALA A 91 14.60 -1.80 13.27
CA ALA A 91 13.38 -1.07 13.62
C ALA A 91 12.36 -1.16 12.49
N LEU A 92 12.82 -0.98 11.24
CA LEU A 92 12.00 -1.16 10.04
C LEU A 92 11.46 -2.60 9.95
N TYR A 93 12.33 -3.59 10.13
CA TYR A 93 11.97 -5.01 10.10
C TYR A 93 10.88 -5.33 11.14
N ASN A 94 11.09 -4.95 12.39
CA ASN A 94 10.16 -5.21 13.48
C ASN A 94 8.80 -4.54 13.25
N TYR A 95 8.81 -3.28 12.78
CA TYR A 95 7.58 -2.56 12.46
C TYR A 95 6.79 -3.25 11.34
N LEU A 96 7.46 -3.55 10.23
CA LEU A 96 6.82 -4.21 9.08
C LEU A 96 6.32 -5.60 9.45
N SER A 97 7.11 -6.39 10.19
CA SER A 97 6.72 -7.71 10.66
C SER A 97 5.45 -7.66 11.50
N LYS A 98 5.38 -6.74 12.47
CA LYS A 98 4.19 -6.52 13.30
C LYS A 98 2.98 -6.12 12.45
N LYS A 99 3.15 -5.17 11.53
CA LYS A 99 2.07 -4.71 10.63
C LYS A 99 1.56 -5.83 9.70
N CYS A 100 2.47 -6.63 9.14
CA CYS A 100 2.11 -7.77 8.29
C CYS A 100 1.34 -8.82 9.08
N HIS A 101 1.77 -9.13 10.30
CA HIS A 101 1.06 -10.06 11.19
C HIS A 101 -0.35 -9.55 11.51
N THR A 102 -0.51 -8.26 11.84
CA THR A 102 -1.83 -7.67 12.12
C THR A 102 -2.76 -7.73 10.91
N LEU A 103 -2.24 -7.57 9.69
CA LEU A 103 -3.05 -7.49 8.47
C LEU A 103 -3.10 -8.80 7.68
N GLY A 104 -2.42 -9.86 8.12
CA GLY A 104 -2.28 -11.11 7.37
C GLY A 104 -1.66 -10.91 5.98
N ALA A 105 -0.66 -10.02 5.87
CA ALA A 105 0.08 -9.76 4.64
C ALA A 105 1.37 -10.60 4.57
N ASP A 106 1.86 -10.90 3.37
CA ASP A 106 3.13 -11.61 3.21
C ASP A 106 4.30 -10.66 3.56
N PHE A 107 5.00 -10.99 4.65
CA PHE A 107 6.09 -10.15 5.14
C PHE A 107 7.24 -10.01 4.14
N LYS A 108 7.55 -11.07 3.38
CA LYS A 108 8.66 -11.05 2.42
C LYS A 108 8.34 -10.11 1.26
N GLN A 109 7.11 -10.18 0.73
CA GLN A 109 6.62 -9.26 -0.31
C GLN A 109 6.65 -7.80 0.17
N VAL A 110 6.11 -7.52 1.35
CA VAL A 110 6.13 -6.17 1.95
C VAL A 110 7.56 -5.69 2.11
N PHE A 111 8.43 -6.49 2.71
CA PHE A 111 9.80 -6.11 2.97
C PHE A 111 10.55 -5.79 1.67
N THR A 112 10.48 -6.67 0.66
CA THR A 112 11.08 -6.42 -0.67
C THR A 112 10.52 -5.17 -1.33
N GLY A 113 9.20 -4.97 -1.30
CA GLY A 113 8.57 -3.76 -1.83
C GLY A 113 9.06 -2.50 -1.13
N MET A 114 9.16 -2.52 0.20
CA MET A 114 9.68 -1.40 0.98
C MET A 114 11.14 -1.08 0.63
N GLU A 115 12.00 -2.09 0.43
CA GLU A 115 13.38 -1.85 0.01
C GLU A 115 13.45 -1.14 -1.34
N GLY A 116 12.59 -1.51 -2.29
CA GLY A 116 12.47 -0.85 -3.59
C GLY A 116 11.99 0.60 -3.48
N GLU A 117 10.96 0.85 -2.66
CA GLU A 117 10.45 2.20 -2.38
C GLU A 117 11.51 3.11 -1.75
N LEU A 118 12.28 2.59 -0.78
CA LEU A 118 13.38 3.34 -0.16
C LEU A 118 14.45 3.72 -1.20
N GLN A 119 14.82 2.80 -2.08
CA GLN A 119 15.77 3.07 -3.16
C GLN A 119 15.22 4.13 -4.12
N TYR A 120 13.94 4.03 -4.50
CA TYR A 120 13.28 5.00 -5.38
C TYR A 120 13.27 6.42 -4.78
N ILE A 121 13.05 6.53 -3.47
CA ILE A 121 13.09 7.81 -2.72
C ILE A 121 14.52 8.38 -2.62
N GLY A 122 15.56 7.54 -2.77
CA GLY A 122 16.96 7.94 -2.70
C GLY A 122 17.69 7.52 -1.42
N PHE A 123 17.18 6.52 -0.70
CA PHE A 123 17.91 5.86 0.38
C PHE A 123 18.84 4.77 -0.16
N LYS A 124 19.99 4.60 0.50
CA LYS A 124 20.94 3.52 0.24
C LYS A 124 21.30 2.79 1.53
N LYS A 125 21.59 1.50 1.43
CA LYS A 125 22.14 0.72 2.55
C LYS A 125 23.57 1.17 2.84
N GLY A 126 23.88 1.43 4.11
CA GLY A 126 25.23 1.58 4.61
C GLY A 126 25.87 0.22 4.95
N TYR A 127 27.12 0.25 5.42
CA TYR A 127 27.86 -0.96 5.80
C TYR A 127 27.25 -1.72 6.98
N ASP A 128 26.55 -1.02 7.86
CA ASP A 128 25.79 -1.59 8.98
C ASP A 128 24.40 -2.11 8.58
N ASN A 129 24.09 -2.10 7.28
CA ASN A 129 22.80 -2.42 6.68
C ASN A 129 21.66 -1.45 7.04
N ASN A 130 21.91 -0.33 7.72
CA ASN A 130 20.92 0.72 7.90
C ASN A 130 20.73 1.51 6.61
N TRP A 131 19.59 2.18 6.48
CA TRP A 131 19.29 2.98 5.30
C TRP A 131 19.60 4.46 5.55
N TYR A 132 20.31 5.07 4.62
CA TYR A 132 20.74 6.47 4.67
C TYR A 132 20.25 7.21 3.43
N TYR A 133 19.66 8.38 3.63
CA TYR A 133 19.31 9.26 2.53
C TYR A 133 20.58 9.79 1.87
N GLN A 134 20.77 9.50 0.59
CA GLN A 134 22.08 9.65 -0.07
C GLN A 134 22.52 11.11 -0.24
N TYR A 135 21.58 12.06 -0.28
CA TYR A 135 21.90 13.44 -0.62
C TYR A 135 22.25 14.28 0.63
N HIS A 136 23.44 14.87 0.62
CA HIS A 136 23.86 15.85 1.65
C HIS A 136 22.90 17.03 1.73
N ARG A 137 22.50 17.58 0.57
CA ARG A 137 21.43 18.57 0.46
C ARG A 137 20.12 17.86 0.17
N ILE A 138 19.11 18.13 0.99
CA ILE A 138 17.77 17.56 0.76
C ILE A 138 17.22 18.07 -0.56
N GLN A 139 16.81 17.13 -1.41
CA GLN A 139 16.11 17.43 -2.66
C GLN A 139 14.61 17.57 -2.37
N LEU A 140 14.19 18.69 -1.78
CA LEU A 140 12.80 18.92 -1.35
C LEU A 140 11.80 18.67 -2.49
N LEU A 141 12.11 19.12 -3.70
CA LEU A 141 11.25 18.91 -4.88
C LEU A 141 11.07 17.43 -5.21
N HIS A 142 12.14 16.64 -5.15
CA HIS A 142 12.07 15.19 -5.41
C HIS A 142 11.27 14.49 -4.32
N LEU A 143 11.56 14.76 -3.04
CA LEU A 143 10.81 14.20 -1.91
C LEU A 143 9.33 14.57 -1.93
N TRP A 144 9.00 15.80 -2.34
CA TRP A 144 7.63 16.25 -2.51
C TRP A 144 6.92 15.46 -3.61
N LYS A 145 7.59 15.23 -4.75
CA LYS A 145 7.05 14.39 -5.84
C LYS A 145 6.85 12.94 -5.36
N CYS A 146 7.77 12.37 -4.60
CA CYS A 146 7.60 11.04 -4.00
C CYS A 146 6.42 11.02 -3.02
N TYR A 147 6.25 12.05 -2.20
CA TYR A 147 5.12 12.15 -1.27
C TYR A 147 3.78 12.24 -2.00
N GLN A 148 3.70 13.09 -3.03
CA GLN A 148 2.54 13.16 -3.90
C GLN A 148 2.27 11.82 -4.57
N SER A 149 3.28 11.17 -5.14
CA SER A 149 3.14 9.84 -5.75
C SER A 149 2.62 8.81 -4.76
N ALA A 150 3.15 8.74 -3.54
CA ALA A 150 2.67 7.83 -2.50
C ALA A 150 1.22 8.12 -2.08
N ILE A 151 0.78 9.37 -2.10
CA ILE A 151 -0.64 9.74 -1.89
C ILE A 151 -1.48 9.32 -3.10
N SER A 152 -1.02 9.60 -4.32
CA SER A 152 -1.72 9.30 -5.57
C SER A 152 -1.81 7.81 -5.88
N LEU A 153 -0.86 7.01 -5.39
CA LEU A 153 -0.89 5.54 -5.34
C LEU A 153 -1.93 4.99 -4.35
N GLN A 154 -2.86 5.82 -3.88
CA GLN A 154 -4.18 5.31 -3.51
C GLN A 154 -4.70 4.41 -4.64
N PRO A 155 -5.05 3.12 -4.37
CA PRO A 155 -5.41 2.17 -5.43
C PRO A 155 -6.65 2.57 -6.26
N MET A 156 -7.25 3.73 -5.96
CA MET A 156 -8.23 4.44 -6.78
C MET A 156 -7.76 4.63 -8.24
N TYR A 157 -6.47 4.88 -8.50
CA TYR A 157 -5.98 5.11 -9.86
C TYR A 157 -5.49 3.83 -10.58
N PHE A 158 -4.90 2.87 -9.87
CA PHE A 158 -4.39 1.64 -10.49
C PHE A 158 -5.51 0.63 -10.80
N CYS A 159 -6.55 0.54 -9.96
CA CYS A 159 -7.74 -0.24 -10.28
C CYS A 159 -8.53 0.33 -11.46
N MET A 160 -8.41 1.64 -11.75
CA MET A 160 -9.02 2.26 -12.94
C MET A 160 -8.23 1.86 -14.21
N CYS A 161 -6.89 1.85 -14.17
CA CYS A 161 -6.07 1.44 -15.32
C CYS A 161 -6.16 -0.06 -15.65
N LEU A 162 -6.24 -0.96 -14.67
CA LEU A 162 -6.27 -2.41 -14.92
C LEU A 162 -7.60 -2.93 -15.49
N PHE A 163 -8.70 -2.19 -15.33
CA PHE A 163 -10.04 -2.66 -15.70
C PHE A 163 -10.80 -1.72 -16.67
N CYS A 164 -10.27 -0.55 -17.03
CA CYS A 164 -10.76 0.20 -18.21
C CYS A 164 -10.16 -0.33 -19.54
N CYS A 165 -9.21 -1.26 -19.50
CA CYS A 165 -8.58 -1.87 -20.68
C CYS A 165 -9.00 -3.33 -20.93
N CYS A 166 -10.13 -3.79 -20.39
CA CYS A 166 -10.74 -5.08 -20.70
C CYS A 166 -12.25 -4.92 -20.93
#